data_AF-A0A224XDS0-F1
#
_entry.id   AF-A0A224XDS0-F1
#
_cell.length_a   1.000
_cell.length_b   1.000
_cell.length_c   1.000
_cell.angle_alpha   90.00
_cell.angle_beta   90.00
_cell.angle_gamma   90.00
#
_symmetry.space_group_name_H-M   'P 1'
#
loop_
_entity.id
_entity.type
_entity.pdbx_description
1 polymer ?
#
loop_
_entity_poly.entity_id
_entity_poly.type
_entity_poly.pdbx_seq_one_letter_code
_entity_poly.pdbx_strand_id
1 'polypeptide(L)'
;EHTFDEYKIIVSRFQRLTKKIPYEVEHVIKLGMFEIHREELIYTLTNSAEHLKNQLTDKLVSDYSQECKNLGKLYESIATKLRTPPTSTTELMQLIAYSAEVETKILFELEEKLRNIMLYVMFLSDYSPLSQSELKHNTITFWWYTKMRSILVENKKLIEKAKLEFQEKLKERIALFIEELDKWALEVEQFANCGDIDQLEYYEAKANALEAKLVEAITTIDHFNEEEKAYNWEESYYPKRKQIADKLAPFKKLYDNASQFLKKHELWINSKVGTFDPEEIDQDISQFYRNIYKLEKQFGELPEPRRLAMTVREKVEEFKNRMPLVMTLGNPGLKPRHWEMISEIVGFDMVPDEQLTLAKVFDYGIEEYVAKFETISDAATKENNLEKSLAKMVEE
;
A
#
# COMPACT_ATOMS: atom_id res chain seq x y z
N GLU A 1 -30.19 -4.92 -39.27
CA GLU A 1 -31.02 -5.54 -38.23
C GLU A 1 -32.38 -4.85 -38.23
N HIS A 2 -33.48 -5.59 -38.13
CA HIS A 2 -34.83 -5.03 -38.07
C HIS A 2 -35.23 -4.76 -36.62
N THR A 3 -36.00 -3.70 -36.38
CA THR A 3 -36.55 -3.43 -35.05
C THR A 3 -37.65 -4.43 -34.69
N PHE A 4 -37.97 -4.58 -33.40
CA PHE A 4 -39.08 -5.44 -32.97
C PHE A 4 -40.39 -5.09 -33.68
N ASP A 5 -40.69 -3.80 -33.84
CA ASP A 5 -41.90 -3.34 -34.53
C ASP A 5 -41.89 -3.63 -36.02
N GLU A 6 -40.74 -3.57 -36.69
CA GLU A 6 -40.60 -4.03 -38.07
C GLU A 6 -40.85 -5.54 -38.19
N TYR A 7 -40.30 -6.33 -37.27
CA TYR A 7 -40.58 -7.77 -37.21
C TYR A 7 -42.07 -8.06 -37.01
N LYS A 8 -42.77 -7.29 -36.15
CA LYS A 8 -44.23 -7.46 -35.98
C LYS A 8 -44.99 -7.29 -37.28
N ILE A 9 -44.64 -6.26 -38.06
CA ILE A 9 -45.29 -5.97 -39.35
C ILE A 9 -45.05 -7.13 -40.33
N ILE A 10 -43.81 -7.63 -40.40
CA ILE A 10 -43.43 -8.70 -41.33
C ILE A 10 -44.08 -10.04 -40.94
N VAL A 11 -44.06 -10.41 -39.66
CA VAL A 11 -44.72 -11.62 -39.14
C VAL A 11 -46.23 -11.57 -39.40
N SER A 12 -46.87 -10.44 -39.12
CA SER A 12 -48.30 -10.23 -39.38
C SER A 12 -48.65 -10.35 -40.87
N ARG A 13 -47.76 -9.88 -41.75
CA ARG A 13 -47.91 -9.99 -43.20
C ARG A 13 -47.87 -11.45 -43.66
N PHE A 14 -46.88 -12.23 -43.24
CA PHE A 14 -46.79 -13.64 -43.62
C PHE A 14 -47.94 -14.47 -43.05
N GLN A 15 -48.35 -14.22 -41.80
CA GLN A 15 -49.55 -14.84 -41.22
C GLN A 15 -50.82 -14.53 -42.03
N ARG A 16 -50.94 -13.30 -42.55
CA ARG A 16 -52.06 -12.92 -43.42
C ARG A 16 -52.00 -13.64 -44.77
N LEU A 17 -50.81 -13.81 -45.35
CA LEU A 17 -50.62 -14.54 -46.61
C LEU A 17 -50.98 -16.03 -46.47
N THR A 18 -50.58 -16.69 -45.39
CA THR A 18 -50.96 -18.08 -45.08
C THR A 18 -52.49 -18.26 -45.05
N LYS A 19 -53.23 -17.26 -44.57
CA LYS A 19 -54.70 -17.29 -44.54
C LYS A 19 -55.35 -16.90 -45.88
N LYS A 20 -54.76 -15.96 -46.62
CA LYS A 20 -55.32 -15.42 -47.88
C LYS A 20 -55.13 -16.35 -49.08
N ILE A 21 -53.94 -16.94 -49.25
CA ILE A 21 -53.57 -17.70 -50.45
C ILE A 21 -54.57 -18.85 -50.75
N PRO A 22 -54.99 -19.67 -49.77
CA PRO A 22 -55.95 -20.76 -50.02
C PRO A 22 -57.38 -20.30 -50.37
N TYR A 23 -57.73 -19.05 -50.03
CA TYR A 23 -59.07 -18.49 -50.19
C TYR A 23 -59.21 -17.63 -51.45
N GLU A 24 -58.19 -16.82 -51.75
CA GLU A 24 -58.22 -15.86 -52.88
C GLU A 24 -57.80 -16.51 -54.22
N VAL A 25 -57.06 -17.62 -54.20
CA VAL A 25 -56.61 -18.32 -55.41
C VAL A 25 -57.53 -19.51 -55.71
N GLU A 26 -58.16 -19.52 -56.89
CA GLU A 26 -59.03 -20.65 -57.29
C GLU A 26 -58.21 -21.95 -57.42
N HIS A 27 -58.71 -23.05 -56.87
CA HIS A 27 -57.98 -24.33 -56.88
C HIS A 27 -57.88 -24.95 -58.27
N VAL A 28 -58.92 -24.77 -59.09
CA VAL A 28 -58.98 -25.30 -60.46
C VAL A 28 -59.42 -24.20 -61.42
N ILE A 29 -58.65 -23.97 -62.49
CA ILE A 29 -59.03 -23.08 -63.59
C ILE A 29 -59.31 -23.92 -64.84
N LYS A 30 -60.42 -23.63 -65.53
CA LYS A 30 -60.71 -24.19 -66.85
C LYS A 30 -60.20 -23.24 -67.95
N LEU A 31 -59.34 -23.76 -68.83
CA LEU A 31 -58.82 -23.05 -70.01
C LEU A 31 -59.21 -23.81 -71.28
N GLY A 32 -60.41 -23.53 -71.80
CA GLY A 32 -60.94 -24.20 -72.99
C GLY A 32 -61.13 -25.70 -72.75
N MET A 33 -60.31 -26.53 -73.42
CA MET A 33 -60.34 -28.00 -73.28
C MET A 33 -59.44 -28.55 -72.15
N PHE A 34 -58.72 -27.68 -71.43
CA PHE A 34 -57.79 -28.09 -70.37
C PHE A 34 -58.26 -27.61 -68.99
N GLU A 35 -57.97 -28.39 -67.96
CA GLU A 35 -58.13 -28.00 -66.55
C GLU A 35 -56.73 -27.88 -65.92
N ILE A 36 -56.47 -26.75 -65.26
CA ILE A 36 -55.24 -26.54 -64.49
C ILE A 36 -55.57 -26.67 -63.01
N HIS A 37 -55.02 -27.71 -62.41
CA HIS A 37 -55.02 -27.99 -60.98
C HIS A 37 -53.88 -27.22 -60.30
N ARG A 38 -54.22 -26.33 -59.37
CA ARG A 38 -53.27 -25.44 -58.68
C ARG A 38 -53.12 -25.77 -57.19
N GLU A 39 -53.69 -26.89 -56.74
CA GLU A 39 -53.66 -27.30 -55.33
C GLU A 39 -52.23 -27.42 -54.81
N GLU A 40 -51.31 -28.01 -55.60
CA GLU A 40 -49.89 -28.14 -55.23
C GLU A 40 -49.17 -26.78 -55.17
N LEU A 41 -49.52 -25.85 -56.06
CA LEU A 41 -48.98 -24.49 -56.05
C LEU A 41 -49.46 -23.71 -54.81
N ILE A 42 -50.76 -23.76 -54.52
CA ILE A 42 -51.39 -23.14 -53.35
C ILE A 42 -50.77 -23.71 -52.07
N TYR A 43 -50.62 -25.03 -51.99
CA TYR A 43 -49.98 -25.72 -50.88
C TYR A 43 -48.52 -25.26 -50.69
N THR A 44 -47.72 -25.28 -51.75
CA THR A 44 -46.31 -24.85 -51.72
C THR A 44 -46.16 -23.39 -51.29
N LEU A 45 -46.98 -22.48 -51.82
CA LEU A 45 -46.94 -21.05 -51.47
C LEU A 45 -47.38 -20.80 -50.02
N THR A 46 -48.40 -21.52 -49.56
CA THR A 46 -48.90 -21.42 -48.18
C THR A 46 -47.84 -21.93 -47.19
N ASN A 47 -47.22 -23.07 -47.49
CA ASN A 47 -46.13 -23.63 -46.68
C ASN A 47 -44.90 -22.74 -46.68
N SER A 48 -44.58 -22.09 -47.81
CA SER A 48 -43.47 -21.13 -47.88
C SER A 48 -43.73 -19.91 -46.99
N ALA A 49 -44.95 -19.37 -47.02
CA ALA A 49 -45.34 -18.26 -46.15
C ALA A 49 -45.33 -18.66 -44.67
N GLU A 50 -45.79 -19.87 -44.34
CA GLU A 50 -45.74 -20.41 -42.99
C GLU A 50 -44.30 -20.67 -42.51
N HIS A 51 -43.44 -21.20 -43.37
CA HIS A 51 -42.03 -21.42 -43.05
C HIS A 51 -41.31 -20.10 -42.75
N LEU A 52 -41.52 -19.07 -43.57
CA LEU A 52 -40.95 -17.74 -43.35
C LEU A 52 -41.49 -17.11 -42.06
N LYS A 53 -42.79 -17.24 -41.78
CA LYS A 53 -43.39 -16.80 -40.51
C LYS A 53 -42.71 -17.50 -39.32
N ASN A 54 -42.56 -18.82 -39.37
CA ASN A 54 -41.97 -19.62 -38.30
C ASN A 54 -40.51 -19.24 -38.06
N GLN A 55 -39.70 -19.06 -39.11
CA GLN A 55 -38.33 -18.57 -38.97
C GLN A 55 -38.24 -17.22 -38.25
N LEU A 56 -39.15 -16.30 -38.57
CA LEU A 56 -39.20 -14.98 -37.93
C LEU A 56 -39.65 -15.07 -36.46
N THR A 57 -40.66 -15.89 -36.16
CA THR A 57 -41.09 -16.11 -34.77
C THR A 57 -40.02 -16.82 -33.95
N ASP A 58 -39.33 -17.81 -34.51
CA ASP A 58 -38.24 -18.53 -33.83
C ASP A 58 -37.08 -17.60 -33.51
N LYS A 59 -36.76 -16.66 -34.41
CA LYS A 59 -35.77 -15.61 -34.16
C LYS A 59 -36.20 -14.70 -33.01
N LEU A 60 -37.44 -14.19 -33.02
CA LEU A 60 -37.97 -13.36 -31.94
C LEU A 60 -37.98 -14.11 -30.59
N VAL A 61 -38.35 -15.40 -30.60
CA VAL A 61 -38.31 -16.27 -29.42
C VAL A 61 -36.89 -16.41 -28.89
N SER A 62 -35.93 -16.64 -29.79
CA SER A 62 -34.51 -16.74 -29.44
C SER A 62 -34.01 -15.45 -28.78
N ASP A 63 -34.35 -14.30 -29.36
CA ASP A 63 -33.89 -12.99 -28.89
C ASP A 63 -34.43 -12.65 -27.50
N TYR A 64 -35.74 -12.77 -27.28
CA TYR A 64 -36.29 -12.46 -25.94
C TYR A 64 -35.88 -13.51 -24.90
N SER A 65 -35.74 -14.78 -25.29
CA SER A 65 -35.27 -15.84 -24.38
C SER A 65 -33.82 -15.58 -23.92
N GLN A 66 -32.98 -15.06 -24.82
CA GLN A 66 -31.62 -14.64 -24.48
C GLN A 66 -31.63 -13.43 -23.54
N GLU A 67 -32.50 -12.45 -23.78
CA GLU A 67 -32.70 -11.32 -22.86
C GLU A 67 -33.18 -11.77 -21.47
N CYS A 68 -34.15 -12.69 -21.38
CA CYS A 68 -34.59 -13.27 -20.11
C CYS A 68 -33.44 -13.90 -19.33
N LYS A 69 -32.55 -14.65 -20.01
CA LYS A 69 -31.36 -15.26 -19.40
C LYS A 69 -30.36 -14.22 -18.91
N ASN A 70 -30.07 -13.20 -19.73
CA ASN A 70 -29.16 -12.12 -19.37
C ASN A 70 -29.69 -11.36 -18.15
N LEU A 71 -30.98 -11.06 -18.14
CA LEU A 71 -31.64 -10.37 -17.05
C LEU A 71 -31.65 -11.20 -15.76
N GLY A 72 -31.90 -12.52 -15.86
CA GLY A 72 -31.81 -13.44 -14.74
C GLY A 72 -30.42 -13.46 -14.08
N LYS A 73 -29.35 -13.53 -14.89
CA LYS A 73 -27.97 -13.45 -14.40
C LYS A 73 -27.67 -12.12 -13.72
N LEU A 74 -28.17 -11.02 -14.30
CA LEU A 74 -27.99 -9.69 -13.73
C LEU A 74 -28.67 -9.58 -12.36
N TYR A 75 -29.93 -10.00 -12.24
CA TYR A 75 -30.63 -10.06 -10.96
C TYR A 75 -29.90 -10.92 -9.93
N GLU A 76 -29.40 -12.09 -10.32
CA GLU A 76 -28.64 -12.98 -9.44
C GLU A 76 -27.34 -12.34 -8.95
N SER A 77 -26.62 -11.63 -9.82
CA SER A 77 -25.39 -10.92 -9.45
C SER A 77 -25.66 -9.79 -8.44
N ILE A 78 -26.73 -9.01 -8.66
CA ILE A 78 -27.16 -7.93 -7.75
C ILE A 78 -27.57 -8.55 -6.41
N ALA A 79 -28.40 -9.58 -6.44
CA ALA A 79 -28.89 -10.27 -5.25
C ALA A 79 -27.74 -10.86 -4.41
N THR A 80 -26.73 -11.43 -5.07
CA THR A 80 -25.54 -11.97 -4.41
C THR A 80 -24.78 -10.85 -3.71
N LYS A 81 -24.49 -9.76 -4.43
CA LYS A 81 -23.76 -8.61 -3.86
C LYS A 81 -24.49 -7.95 -2.69
N LEU A 82 -25.83 -7.83 -2.76
CA LEU A 82 -26.64 -7.29 -1.67
C LEU A 82 -26.74 -8.21 -0.44
N ARG A 83 -26.50 -9.51 -0.61
CA ARG A 83 -26.57 -10.50 0.48
C ARG A 83 -25.21 -10.79 1.10
N THR A 84 -24.12 -10.48 0.42
CA THR A 84 -22.77 -10.64 0.96
C THR A 84 -22.55 -9.65 2.11
N PRO A 85 -22.23 -10.13 3.33
CA PRO A 85 -21.93 -9.24 4.45
C PRO A 85 -20.61 -8.52 4.21
N PRO A 86 -20.52 -7.21 4.48
CA PRO A 86 -19.27 -6.48 4.37
C PRO A 86 -18.30 -6.94 5.46
N THR A 87 -17.00 -6.94 5.15
CA THR A 87 -15.93 -7.33 6.08
C THR A 87 -15.17 -6.14 6.66
N SER A 88 -15.33 -4.95 6.06
CA SER A 88 -14.68 -3.71 6.48
C SER A 88 -15.63 -2.51 6.41
N THR A 89 -15.29 -1.42 7.11
CA THR A 89 -15.99 -0.14 7.01
C THR A 89 -16.06 0.35 5.56
N THR A 90 -14.97 0.22 4.79
CA THR A 90 -14.93 0.59 3.36
C THR A 90 -15.91 -0.23 2.52
N GLU A 91 -15.95 -1.55 2.70
CA GLU A 91 -16.92 -2.42 2.01
C GLU A 91 -18.37 -2.11 2.41
N LEU A 92 -18.60 -1.76 3.69
CA LEU A 92 -19.92 -1.34 4.16
C LEU A 92 -20.38 -0.06 3.45
N MET A 93 -19.50 0.95 3.33
CA MET A 93 -19.83 2.19 2.62
C MET A 93 -20.10 1.96 1.15
N GLN A 94 -19.31 1.10 0.50
CA GLN A 94 -19.55 0.69 -0.89
C GLN A 94 -20.88 -0.06 -1.03
N LEU A 95 -21.23 -0.92 -0.08
CA LEU A 95 -22.51 -1.64 -0.08
C LEU A 95 -23.69 -0.68 0.12
N ILE A 96 -23.56 0.33 0.98
CA ILE A 96 -24.57 1.39 1.17
C ILE A 96 -24.79 2.17 -0.13
N ALA A 97 -23.71 2.64 -0.76
CA ALA A 97 -23.77 3.38 -2.02
C ALA A 97 -24.38 2.52 -3.14
N TYR A 98 -23.96 1.25 -3.23
CA TYR A 98 -24.48 0.31 -4.22
C TYR A 98 -25.96 0.00 -3.99
N SER A 99 -26.40 -0.18 -2.74
CA SER A 99 -27.81 -0.39 -2.40
C SER A 99 -28.68 0.79 -2.83
N ALA A 100 -28.20 2.02 -2.61
CA ALA A 100 -28.86 3.24 -3.08
C ALA A 100 -28.91 3.33 -4.62
N GLU A 101 -27.82 3.00 -5.32
CA GLU A 101 -27.78 2.96 -6.78
C GLU A 101 -28.76 1.91 -7.35
N VAL A 102 -28.83 0.74 -6.71
CA VAL A 102 -29.77 -0.33 -7.10
C VAL A 102 -31.22 0.17 -6.99
N GLU A 103 -31.57 0.81 -5.88
CA GLU A 103 -32.93 1.33 -5.64
C GLU A 103 -33.31 2.48 -6.57
N THR A 104 -32.38 3.37 -6.90
CA THR A 104 -32.68 4.60 -7.63
C THR A 104 -32.59 4.47 -9.14
N LYS A 105 -31.67 3.65 -9.65
CA LYS A 105 -31.37 3.57 -11.08
C LYS A 105 -31.54 2.17 -11.64
N ILE A 106 -30.85 1.18 -11.08
CA ILE A 106 -30.74 -0.14 -11.69
C ILE A 106 -32.11 -0.82 -11.75
N LEU A 107 -32.89 -0.79 -10.66
CA LEU A 107 -34.23 -1.40 -10.67
C LEU A 107 -35.17 -0.79 -11.72
N PHE A 108 -35.06 0.51 -11.99
CA PHE A 108 -35.86 1.18 -13.02
C PHE A 108 -35.49 0.68 -14.42
N GLU A 109 -34.19 0.60 -14.73
CA GLU A 109 -33.71 0.07 -16.01
C GLU A 109 -34.10 -1.41 -16.20
N LEU A 110 -34.05 -2.22 -15.13
CA LEU A 110 -34.49 -3.62 -15.18
C LEU A 110 -36.00 -3.75 -15.37
N GLU A 111 -36.80 -2.85 -14.79
CA GLU A 111 -38.25 -2.80 -15.00
C GLU A 111 -38.60 -2.46 -16.45
N GLU A 112 -37.87 -1.52 -17.08
CA GLU A 112 -38.05 -1.20 -18.50
C GLU A 112 -37.73 -2.42 -19.40
N LYS A 113 -36.65 -3.13 -19.12
CA LYS A 113 -36.31 -4.38 -19.83
C LYS A 113 -37.37 -5.46 -19.65
N LEU A 114 -37.93 -5.59 -18.46
CA LEU A 114 -39.06 -6.51 -18.20
C LEU A 114 -40.30 -6.13 -19.00
N ARG A 115 -40.62 -4.84 -19.12
CA ARG A 115 -41.72 -4.36 -19.96
C ARG A 115 -41.50 -4.73 -21.42
N ASN A 116 -40.27 -4.60 -21.93
CA ASN A 116 -39.93 -5.03 -23.28
C ASN A 116 -40.14 -6.54 -23.46
N ILE A 117 -39.64 -7.38 -22.55
CA ILE A 117 -39.88 -8.83 -22.58
C ILE A 117 -41.38 -9.15 -22.60
N MET A 118 -42.17 -8.44 -21.79
CA MET A 118 -43.63 -8.61 -21.76
C MET A 118 -44.27 -8.31 -23.13
N LEU A 119 -43.81 -7.28 -23.85
CA LEU A 119 -44.29 -6.98 -25.21
C LEU A 119 -43.97 -8.10 -26.21
N TYR A 120 -42.80 -8.73 -26.12
CA TYR A 120 -42.45 -9.90 -26.94
C TYR A 120 -43.37 -11.09 -26.64
N VAL A 121 -43.56 -11.41 -25.36
CA VAL A 121 -44.40 -12.53 -24.92
C VAL A 121 -45.86 -12.32 -25.35
N MET A 122 -46.40 -11.11 -25.17
CA MET A 122 -47.77 -10.77 -25.60
C MET A 122 -47.93 -10.92 -27.11
N PHE A 123 -46.99 -10.39 -27.90
CA PHE A 123 -47.08 -10.49 -29.36
C PHE A 123 -46.95 -11.94 -29.86
N LEU A 124 -45.98 -12.70 -29.36
CA LEU A 124 -45.70 -14.06 -29.83
C LEU A 124 -46.78 -15.07 -29.44
N SER A 125 -47.49 -14.82 -28.33
CA SER A 125 -48.62 -15.66 -27.89
C SER A 125 -49.75 -15.76 -28.91
N ASP A 126 -49.89 -14.78 -29.82
CA ASP A 126 -50.88 -14.81 -30.90
C ASP A 126 -50.49 -15.73 -32.08
N TYR A 127 -49.22 -16.15 -32.16
CA TYR A 127 -48.66 -16.88 -33.31
C TYR A 127 -48.15 -18.28 -32.97
N SER A 128 -47.69 -18.53 -31.74
CA SER A 128 -47.17 -19.81 -31.28
C SER A 128 -47.43 -20.03 -29.79
N PRO A 129 -47.77 -21.26 -29.34
CA PRO A 129 -47.81 -21.58 -27.93
C PRO A 129 -46.40 -21.51 -27.33
N LEU A 130 -46.29 -20.97 -26.11
CA LEU A 130 -45.03 -20.92 -25.38
C LEU A 130 -44.54 -22.34 -25.05
N SER A 131 -43.28 -22.63 -25.35
CA SER A 131 -42.64 -23.86 -24.91
C SER A 131 -42.41 -23.88 -23.40
N GLN A 132 -42.17 -25.07 -22.85
CA GLN A 132 -41.83 -25.22 -21.43
C GLN A 132 -40.55 -24.47 -21.03
N SER A 133 -39.58 -24.35 -21.95
CA SER A 133 -38.36 -23.61 -21.68
C SER A 133 -38.63 -22.10 -21.58
N GLU A 134 -39.48 -21.57 -22.45
CA GLU A 134 -39.89 -20.16 -22.43
C GLU A 134 -40.67 -19.83 -21.17
N LEU A 135 -41.64 -20.67 -20.78
CA LEU A 135 -42.40 -20.51 -19.54
C LEU A 135 -41.49 -20.48 -18.32
N LYS A 136 -40.50 -21.37 -18.26
CA LYS A 136 -39.52 -21.40 -17.16
C LYS A 136 -38.70 -20.10 -17.10
N HIS A 137 -38.13 -19.66 -18.22
CA HIS A 137 -37.33 -18.42 -18.24
C HIS A 137 -38.17 -17.21 -17.86
N ASN A 138 -39.36 -17.05 -18.43
CA ASN A 138 -40.27 -15.96 -18.11
C ASN A 138 -40.62 -15.95 -16.61
N THR A 139 -41.00 -17.10 -16.07
CA THR A 139 -41.35 -17.23 -14.65
C THR A 139 -40.20 -16.80 -13.73
N ILE A 140 -38.97 -17.26 -14.00
CA ILE A 140 -37.78 -16.91 -13.21
C ILE A 140 -37.51 -15.40 -13.30
N THR A 141 -37.58 -14.84 -14.49
CA THR A 141 -37.28 -13.42 -14.74
C THR A 141 -38.27 -12.49 -14.03
N PHE A 142 -39.57 -12.79 -14.06
CA PHE A 142 -40.57 -12.04 -13.31
C PHE A 142 -40.56 -12.33 -11.80
N TRP A 143 -40.16 -13.54 -11.39
CA TRP A 143 -39.97 -13.87 -9.98
C TRP A 143 -38.84 -13.08 -9.34
N TRP A 144 -37.75 -12.82 -10.06
CA TRP A 144 -36.67 -11.96 -9.56
C TRP A 144 -37.16 -10.55 -9.26
N TYR A 145 -38.00 -9.97 -10.11
CA TYR A 145 -38.57 -8.64 -9.88
C TYR A 145 -39.35 -8.55 -8.55
N THR A 146 -40.17 -9.56 -8.25
CA THR A 146 -40.93 -9.57 -6.99
C THR A 146 -40.03 -9.84 -5.79
N LYS A 147 -39.03 -10.72 -5.94
CA LYS A 147 -38.07 -11.06 -4.89
C LYS A 147 -37.08 -9.94 -4.57
N MET A 148 -36.71 -9.09 -5.53
CA MET A 148 -35.73 -8.02 -5.29
C MET A 148 -36.15 -7.06 -4.17
N ARG A 149 -37.45 -6.81 -4.03
CA ARG A 149 -37.97 -5.98 -2.93
C ARG A 149 -37.66 -6.59 -1.56
N SER A 150 -37.84 -7.90 -1.38
CA SER A 150 -37.53 -8.55 -0.11
C SER A 150 -36.03 -8.58 0.16
N ILE A 151 -35.21 -8.78 -0.89
CA ILE A 151 -33.74 -8.76 -0.78
C ILE A 151 -33.24 -7.38 -0.34
N LEU A 152 -33.81 -6.28 -0.84
CA LEU A 152 -33.45 -4.94 -0.41
C LEU A 152 -33.80 -4.68 1.05
N VAL A 153 -34.96 -5.16 1.51
CA VAL A 153 -35.34 -5.08 2.93
C VAL A 153 -34.37 -5.88 3.82
N GLU A 154 -33.98 -7.09 3.39
CA GLU A 154 -32.96 -7.89 4.07
C GLU A 154 -31.60 -7.18 4.09
N ASN A 155 -31.17 -6.62 2.96
CA ASN A 155 -29.92 -5.88 2.83
C ASN A 155 -29.89 -4.64 3.74
N LYS A 156 -30.98 -3.87 3.83
CA LYS A 156 -31.09 -2.74 4.76
C LYS A 156 -30.88 -3.16 6.21
N LYS A 157 -31.49 -4.27 6.64
CA LYS A 157 -31.29 -4.82 7.99
C LYS A 157 -29.85 -5.27 8.22
N LEU A 158 -29.22 -5.90 7.22
CA LEU A 158 -27.83 -6.33 7.27
C LEU A 158 -26.89 -5.12 7.39
N ILE A 159 -27.12 -4.07 6.59
CA ILE A 159 -26.36 -2.81 6.63
C ILE A 159 -26.46 -2.17 8.00
N GLU A 160 -27.67 -2.00 8.55
CA GLU A 160 -27.86 -1.39 9.87
C GLU A 160 -27.16 -2.18 10.98
N LYS A 161 -27.28 -3.52 10.96
CA LYS A 161 -26.60 -4.38 11.92
C LYS A 161 -25.07 -4.27 11.80
N ALA A 162 -24.54 -4.38 10.59
CA ALA A 162 -23.10 -4.30 10.35
C ALA A 162 -22.54 -2.92 10.71
N LYS A 163 -23.30 -1.85 10.42
CA LYS A 163 -22.94 -0.48 10.79
C LYS A 163 -22.80 -0.31 12.29
N LEU A 164 -23.75 -0.82 13.08
CA LEU A 164 -23.67 -0.78 14.54
C LEU A 164 -22.46 -1.57 15.06
N GLU A 165 -22.28 -2.81 14.60
CA GLU A 165 -21.16 -3.66 15.02
C GLU A 165 -19.79 -3.05 14.68
N PHE A 166 -19.63 -2.45 13.49
CA PHE A 166 -18.38 -1.79 13.11
C PHE A 166 -18.14 -0.49 13.86
N GLN A 167 -19.19 0.29 14.13
CA GLN A 167 -19.08 1.51 14.95
C GLN A 167 -18.69 1.19 16.40
N GLU A 168 -19.22 0.11 16.99
CA GLU A 168 -18.83 -0.35 18.33
C GLU A 168 -17.37 -0.83 18.36
N LYS A 169 -16.96 -1.64 17.38
CA LYS A 169 -15.57 -2.09 17.25
C LYS A 169 -14.60 -0.94 17.02
N LEU A 170 -14.98 0.09 16.26
CA LEU A 170 -14.15 1.27 16.06
C LEU A 170 -13.94 2.01 17.39
N LYS A 171 -15.00 2.21 18.17
CA LYS A 171 -14.90 2.83 19.50
C LYS A 171 -14.01 2.04 20.45
N GLU A 172 -14.14 0.71 20.45
CA GLU A 172 -13.29 -0.18 21.25
C GLU A 172 -11.83 -0.10 20.83
N ARG A 173 -11.53 -0.14 19.52
CA ARG A 173 -10.17 0.03 18.99
C ARG A 173 -9.56 1.37 19.36
N ILE A 174 -10.33 2.46 19.27
CA ILE A 174 -9.88 3.80 19.69
C ILE A 174 -9.58 3.83 21.19
N ALA A 175 -10.45 3.24 22.03
CA ALA A 175 -10.22 3.18 23.47
C ALA A 175 -8.94 2.41 23.83
N LEU A 176 -8.75 1.22 23.22
CA LEU A 176 -7.53 0.43 23.39
C LEU A 176 -6.28 1.19 22.92
N PHE A 177 -6.36 1.89 21.80
CA PHE A 177 -5.25 2.69 21.29
C PHE A 177 -4.89 3.85 22.23
N ILE A 178 -5.88 4.50 22.87
CA ILE A 178 -5.63 5.53 23.88
C ILE A 178 -4.91 4.92 25.10
N GLU A 179 -5.31 3.73 25.55
CA GLU A 179 -4.61 3.03 26.63
C GLU A 179 -3.17 2.65 26.24
N GLU A 180 -2.94 2.26 24.98
CA GLU A 180 -1.60 2.00 24.46
C GLU A 180 -0.74 3.26 24.43
N LEU A 181 -1.29 4.40 24.01
CA LEU A 181 -0.60 5.69 24.09
C LEU A 181 -0.21 6.03 25.53
N ASP A 182 -1.08 5.75 26.51
CA ASP A 182 -0.78 5.99 27.93
C ASP A 182 0.33 5.05 28.43
N LYS A 183 0.35 3.78 27.99
CA LYS A 183 1.45 2.85 28.27
C LYS A 183 2.78 3.33 27.66
N TRP A 184 2.75 3.81 26.43
CA TRP A 184 3.94 4.36 25.76
C TRP A 184 4.44 5.64 26.43
N ALA A 185 3.54 6.50 26.93
CA ALA A 185 3.92 7.67 27.70
C ALA A 185 4.69 7.28 28.98
N LEU A 186 4.20 6.27 29.71
CA LEU A 186 4.90 5.73 30.87
C LEU A 186 6.24 5.08 30.50
N GLU A 187 6.31 4.39 29.35
CA GLU A 187 7.55 3.82 28.84
C GLU A 187 8.59 4.90 28.52
N VAL A 188 8.16 6.04 27.96
CA VAL A 188 9.06 7.19 27.72
C VAL A 188 9.60 7.76 29.03
N GLU A 189 8.77 7.85 30.07
CA GLU A 189 9.20 8.32 31.39
C GLU A 189 10.25 7.41 32.04
N GLN A 190 10.23 6.10 31.75
CA GLN A 190 11.25 5.18 32.26
C GLN A 190 12.66 5.48 31.74
N PHE A 191 12.81 6.07 30.54
CA PHE A 191 14.13 6.46 30.03
C PHE A 191 14.79 7.55 30.88
N ALA A 192 14.03 8.28 31.71
CA ALA A 192 14.59 9.20 32.70
C ALA A 192 15.48 8.50 33.74
N ASN A 193 15.35 7.18 33.91
CA ASN A 193 16.16 6.37 34.83
C ASN A 193 17.24 5.53 34.11
N CYS A 194 17.37 5.67 32.78
CA CYS A 194 18.34 4.92 31.98
C CYS A 194 19.66 5.71 31.86
N GLY A 195 20.61 5.41 32.74
CA GLY A 195 21.90 6.12 32.82
C GLY A 195 23.13 5.23 32.79
N ASP A 196 22.96 3.92 32.54
CA ASP A 196 24.06 2.95 32.50
C ASP A 196 24.61 2.80 31.08
N ILE A 197 25.93 2.92 30.92
CA ILE A 197 26.61 2.79 29.63
C ILE A 197 26.67 1.32 29.16
N ASP A 198 26.69 0.37 30.10
CA ASP A 198 26.80 -1.06 29.77
C ASP A 198 25.48 -1.61 29.18
N GLN A 199 24.37 -0.91 29.43
CA GLN A 199 23.04 -1.25 28.92
C GLN A 199 22.65 -0.41 27.69
N LEU A 200 23.59 0.30 27.09
CA LEU A 200 23.32 1.23 25.98
C LEU A 200 22.64 0.55 24.78
N GLU A 201 23.08 -0.64 24.40
CA GLU A 201 22.47 -1.39 23.29
C GLU A 201 21.00 -1.73 23.57
N TYR A 202 20.68 -2.08 24.82
CA TYR A 202 19.31 -2.35 25.24
C TYR A 202 18.44 -1.08 25.19
N TYR A 203 18.97 0.05 25.67
CA TYR A 203 18.26 1.33 25.63
C TYR A 203 18.02 1.84 24.20
N GLU A 204 19.02 1.72 23.33
CA GLU A 204 18.94 2.03 21.90
C GLU A 204 17.85 1.17 21.23
N ALA A 205 17.87 -0.14 21.45
CA ALA A 205 16.88 -1.06 20.90
C ALA A 205 15.45 -0.74 21.40
N LYS A 206 15.29 -0.46 22.70
CA LYS A 206 14.00 -0.08 23.29
C LYS A 206 13.48 1.24 22.71
N ALA A 207 14.34 2.25 22.56
CA ALA A 207 13.98 3.55 21.97
C ALA A 207 13.58 3.42 20.49
N ASN A 208 14.33 2.63 19.71
CA ASN A 208 14.02 2.33 18.31
C ASN A 208 12.69 1.58 18.16
N ALA A 209 12.44 0.59 19.01
CA ALA A 209 11.17 -0.15 19.00
C ALA A 209 9.97 0.76 19.32
N LEU A 210 10.13 1.69 20.26
CA LEU A 210 9.08 2.65 20.60
C LEU A 210 8.86 3.69 19.48
N GLU A 211 9.94 4.18 18.84
CA GLU A 211 9.82 5.05 17.66
C GLU A 211 9.07 4.35 16.52
N ALA A 212 9.41 3.09 16.23
CA ALA A 212 8.73 2.30 15.20
C ALA A 212 7.22 2.18 15.48
N LYS A 213 6.83 1.91 16.74
CA LYS A 213 5.41 1.89 17.16
C LYS A 213 4.75 3.26 16.99
N LEU A 214 5.43 4.36 17.31
CA LEU A 214 4.90 5.72 17.14
C LEU A 214 4.75 6.13 15.67
N VAL A 215 5.58 5.57 14.77
CA VAL A 215 5.47 5.74 13.32
C VAL A 215 4.30 4.91 12.76
N GLU A 216 4.12 3.68 13.22
CA GLU A 216 2.94 2.86 12.88
C GLU A 216 1.64 3.44 13.45
N ALA A 217 1.72 4.12 14.59
CA ALA A 217 0.59 4.83 15.17
C ALA A 217 0.09 5.97 14.26
N ILE A 218 0.94 6.54 13.38
CA ILE A 218 0.51 7.56 12.41
C ILE A 218 -0.48 6.96 11.42
N THR A 219 -0.10 5.85 10.80
CA THR A 219 -0.95 5.17 9.83
C THR A 219 -2.22 4.66 10.51
N THR A 220 -2.12 4.14 11.73
CA THR A 220 -3.29 3.71 12.51
C THR A 220 -4.28 4.86 12.78
N ILE A 221 -3.79 6.04 13.15
CA ILE A 221 -4.61 7.25 13.32
C ILE A 221 -5.28 7.65 12.01
N ASP A 222 -4.55 7.61 10.88
CA ASP A 222 -5.11 7.94 9.57
C ASP A 222 -6.27 6.98 9.22
N HIS A 223 -6.12 5.68 9.49
CA HIS A 223 -7.20 4.71 9.27
C HIS A 223 -8.40 4.97 10.18
N PHE A 224 -8.19 5.33 11.46
CA PHE A 224 -9.31 5.72 12.34
C PHE A 224 -10.05 6.94 11.80
N ASN A 225 -9.32 7.98 11.40
CA ASN A 225 -9.91 9.21 10.86
C ASN A 225 -10.67 8.96 9.55
N GLU A 226 -10.17 8.08 8.68
CA GLU A 226 -10.88 7.65 7.47
C GLU A 226 -12.20 6.93 7.80
N GLU A 227 -12.18 6.02 8.78
CA GLU A 227 -13.40 5.32 9.24
C GLU A 227 -14.39 6.29 9.91
N GLU A 228 -13.93 7.20 10.77
CA GLU A 228 -14.75 8.23 11.42
C GLU A 228 -15.42 9.14 10.39
N LYS A 229 -14.64 9.63 9.41
CA LYS A 229 -15.15 10.45 8.31
C LYS A 229 -16.18 9.70 7.47
N ALA A 230 -15.98 8.41 7.22
CA ALA A 230 -16.94 7.58 6.49
C ALA A 230 -18.29 7.51 7.22
N TYR A 231 -18.29 7.52 8.57
CA TYR A 231 -19.50 7.58 9.39
C TYR A 231 -20.03 9.01 9.62
N ASN A 232 -19.41 10.04 9.04
CA ASN A 232 -19.66 11.46 9.30
C ASN A 232 -19.48 11.84 10.79
N TRP A 233 -18.50 11.25 11.47
CA TRP A 233 -18.08 11.65 12.81
C TRP A 233 -17.06 12.79 12.73
N GLU A 234 -16.86 13.49 13.85
CA GLU A 234 -15.76 14.44 13.99
C GLU A 234 -14.44 13.67 14.10
N GLU A 235 -13.42 14.11 13.37
CA GLU A 235 -12.10 13.48 13.37
C GLU A 235 -11.45 13.59 14.75
N SER A 236 -11.05 12.46 15.31
CA SER A 236 -10.36 12.38 16.59
C SER A 236 -8.95 12.95 16.50
N TYR A 237 -8.58 13.79 17.48
CA TYR A 237 -7.25 14.37 17.56
C TYR A 237 -6.41 13.70 18.65
N TYR A 238 -5.19 13.25 18.29
CA TYR A 238 -4.30 12.48 19.16
C TYR A 238 -3.00 13.23 19.52
N PRO A 239 -3.05 14.35 20.27
CA PRO A 239 -1.87 15.15 20.59
C PRO A 239 -0.86 14.40 21.45
N LYS A 240 -1.33 13.45 22.28
CA LYS A 240 -0.47 12.60 23.13
C LYS A 240 0.60 11.88 22.32
N ARG A 241 0.29 11.36 21.13
CA ARG A 241 1.29 10.67 20.27
C ARG A 241 2.46 11.59 19.94
N LYS A 242 2.17 12.83 19.53
CA LYS A 242 3.20 13.83 19.22
C LYS A 242 4.00 14.19 20.47
N GLN A 243 3.35 14.38 21.62
CA GLN A 243 4.03 14.66 22.88
C GLN A 243 4.98 13.52 23.29
N ILE A 244 4.58 12.26 23.10
CA ILE A 244 5.41 11.09 23.40
C ILE A 244 6.62 11.06 22.46
N ALA A 245 6.41 11.29 21.16
CA ALA A 245 7.50 11.35 20.18
C ALA A 245 8.49 12.49 20.46
N ASP A 246 7.99 13.69 20.78
CA ASP A 246 8.82 14.85 21.11
C ASP A 246 9.62 14.63 22.40
N LYS A 247 9.03 13.94 23.40
CA LYS A 247 9.73 13.54 24.63
C LYS A 247 10.77 12.43 24.38
N LEU A 248 10.50 11.47 23.50
CA LEU A 248 11.42 10.36 23.17
C LEU A 248 12.63 10.82 22.35
N ALA A 249 12.44 11.78 21.43
CA ALA A 249 13.45 12.27 20.50
C ALA A 249 14.84 12.58 21.12
N PRO A 250 14.96 13.33 22.23
CA PRO A 250 16.27 13.60 22.83
C PRO A 250 16.94 12.34 23.40
N PHE A 251 16.18 11.41 24.00
CA PHE A 251 16.75 10.16 24.54
C PHE A 251 17.30 9.28 23.42
N LYS A 252 16.52 9.10 22.36
CA LYS A 252 16.94 8.36 21.18
C LYS A 252 18.20 8.97 20.58
N LYS A 253 18.22 10.30 20.39
CA LYS A 253 19.40 10.98 19.86
C LYS A 253 20.64 10.77 20.73
N LEU A 254 20.50 10.72 22.05
CA LEU A 254 21.59 10.38 22.95
C LEU A 254 22.10 8.95 22.71
N TYR A 255 21.20 7.96 22.71
CA TYR A 255 21.58 6.57 22.53
C TYR A 255 22.21 6.30 21.16
N ASP A 256 21.63 6.85 20.09
CA ASP A 256 22.16 6.74 18.73
C ASP A 256 23.56 7.36 18.64
N ASN A 257 23.77 8.58 19.17
CA ASN A 257 25.08 9.23 19.12
C ASN A 257 26.12 8.50 19.98
N ALA A 258 25.73 8.02 21.17
CA ALA A 258 26.61 7.27 22.05
C ALA A 258 27.01 5.92 21.44
N SER A 259 26.05 5.16 20.90
CA SER A 259 26.27 3.85 20.29
C SER A 259 27.12 3.97 19.03
N GLN A 260 26.82 4.95 18.16
CA GLN A 260 27.62 5.23 16.98
C GLN A 260 29.06 5.63 17.32
N PHE A 261 29.23 6.50 18.33
CA PHE A 261 30.57 6.88 18.78
C PHE A 261 31.33 5.66 19.32
N LEU A 262 30.75 4.86 20.21
CA LEU A 262 31.44 3.70 20.79
C LEU A 262 31.84 2.67 19.71
N LYS A 263 30.95 2.37 18.76
CA LYS A 263 31.24 1.47 17.63
C LYS A 263 32.35 2.04 16.73
N LYS A 264 32.28 3.32 16.37
CA LYS A 264 33.33 3.98 15.58
C LYS A 264 34.65 4.05 16.32
N HIS A 265 34.64 4.38 17.60
CA HIS A 265 35.81 4.45 18.45
C HIS A 265 36.50 3.08 18.57
N GLU A 266 35.74 2.01 18.80
CA GLU A 266 36.27 0.63 18.80
C GLU A 266 36.88 0.26 17.44
N LEU A 267 36.21 0.63 16.34
CA LEU A 267 36.71 0.40 14.99
C LEU A 267 38.01 1.16 14.74
N TRP A 268 38.09 2.44 15.09
CA TRP A 268 39.28 3.27 14.91
C TRP A 268 40.46 2.74 15.73
N ILE A 269 40.23 2.44 17.01
CA ILE A 269 41.27 1.98 17.93
C ILE A 269 41.87 0.64 17.51
N ASN A 270 41.04 -0.29 17.01
CA ASN A 270 41.47 -1.64 16.65
C ASN A 270 41.99 -1.75 15.20
N SER A 271 41.78 -0.73 14.37
CA SER A 271 42.29 -0.72 13.00
C SER A 271 43.75 -0.29 12.95
N LYS A 272 44.44 -0.73 11.89
CA LYS A 272 45.81 -0.31 11.60
C LYS A 272 45.91 1.22 11.48
N VAL A 273 46.96 1.81 12.03
CA VAL A 273 47.23 3.24 11.91
C VAL A 273 47.32 3.67 10.44
N GLY A 274 46.63 4.75 10.08
CA GLY A 274 46.55 5.26 8.70
C GLY A 274 45.52 4.57 7.81
N THR A 275 44.71 3.64 8.33
CA THR A 275 43.60 3.01 7.58
C THR A 275 42.45 4.00 7.32
N PHE A 276 42.17 4.87 8.29
CA PHE A 276 41.13 5.89 8.21
C PHE A 276 41.79 7.26 8.10
N ASP A 277 41.13 8.17 7.38
CA ASP A 277 41.57 9.55 7.26
C ASP A 277 41.47 10.26 8.63
N PRO A 278 42.58 10.76 9.20
CA PRO A 278 42.55 11.49 10.45
C PRO A 278 41.65 12.73 10.42
N GLU A 279 41.50 13.39 9.27
CA GLU A 279 40.61 14.55 9.13
C GLU A 279 39.13 14.14 9.26
N GLU A 280 38.73 13.01 8.69
CA GLU A 280 37.38 12.48 8.83
C GLU A 280 37.09 12.07 10.28
N ILE A 281 38.06 11.46 10.96
CA ILE A 281 37.96 11.11 12.37
C ILE A 281 37.75 12.37 13.23
N ASP A 282 38.54 13.44 13.02
CA ASP A 282 38.39 14.69 13.79
C ASP A 282 37.03 15.36 13.57
N GLN A 283 36.53 15.35 12.33
CA GLN A 283 35.21 15.87 12.00
C GLN A 283 34.11 15.10 12.73
N ASP A 284 34.18 13.75 12.73
CA ASP A 284 33.24 12.88 13.42
C ASP A 284 33.27 13.11 14.94
N ILE A 285 34.46 13.13 15.57
CA ILE A 285 34.62 13.40 17.00
C ILE A 285 34.04 14.78 17.35
N SER A 286 34.36 15.80 16.56
CA SER A 286 33.86 17.16 16.75
C SER A 286 32.35 17.23 16.60
N GLN A 287 31.75 16.40 15.75
CA GLN A 287 30.30 16.27 15.63
C GLN A 287 29.68 15.56 16.84
N PHE A 288 30.23 14.42 17.26
CA PHE A 288 29.76 13.67 18.44
C PHE A 288 29.86 14.53 19.70
N TYR A 289 30.99 15.21 19.92
CA TYR A 289 31.18 16.10 21.07
C TYR A 289 30.12 17.21 21.10
N ARG A 290 29.89 17.90 19.97
CA ARG A 290 28.88 18.96 19.88
C ARG A 290 27.46 18.44 20.15
N ASN A 291 27.13 17.25 19.64
CA ASN A 291 25.81 16.64 19.82
C ASN A 291 25.60 16.21 21.28
N ILE A 292 26.54 15.47 21.85
CA ILE A 292 26.46 14.97 23.23
C ILE A 292 26.49 16.13 24.22
N TYR A 293 27.32 17.15 24.02
CA TYR A 293 27.36 18.35 24.88
C TYR A 293 26.03 19.11 24.90
N LYS A 294 25.37 19.24 23.75
CA LYS A 294 24.03 19.85 23.67
C LYS A 294 22.99 19.00 24.42
N LEU A 295 23.05 17.68 24.26
CA LEU A 295 22.14 16.74 24.92
C LEU A 295 22.36 16.72 26.44
N GLU A 296 23.61 16.74 26.91
CA GLU A 296 23.93 16.83 28.35
C GLU A 296 23.29 18.07 28.99
N LYS A 297 23.37 19.23 28.32
CA LYS A 297 22.69 20.46 28.77
C LYS A 297 21.17 20.32 28.77
N GLN A 298 20.62 19.66 27.75
CA GLN A 298 19.18 19.45 27.62
C GLN A 298 18.64 18.51 28.72
N PHE A 299 19.44 17.54 29.17
CA PHE A 299 19.11 16.64 30.28
C PHE A 299 19.44 17.21 31.67
N GLY A 300 19.60 18.53 31.81
CA GLY A 300 19.98 19.16 33.08
C GLY A 300 19.16 18.73 34.29
N GLU A 301 17.85 18.48 34.09
CA GLU A 301 16.89 18.06 35.12
C GLU A 301 16.79 16.52 35.29
N LEU A 302 17.40 15.74 34.39
CA LEU A 302 17.33 14.27 34.36
C LEU A 302 18.70 13.66 34.68
N PRO A 303 18.96 13.25 35.93
CA PRO A 303 20.30 12.90 36.40
C PRO A 303 20.91 11.69 35.69
N GLU A 304 20.13 10.65 35.41
CA GLU A 304 20.64 9.40 34.81
C GLU A 304 21.01 9.56 33.32
N PRO A 305 20.14 10.08 32.42
CA PRO A 305 20.52 10.41 31.04
C PRO A 305 21.67 11.41 30.97
N ARG A 306 21.71 12.38 31.89
CA ARG A 306 22.81 13.34 31.97
C ARG A 306 24.12 12.65 32.35
N ARG A 307 24.10 11.71 33.28
CA ARG A 307 25.28 10.91 33.64
C ARG A 307 25.80 10.16 32.42
N LEU A 308 24.93 9.47 31.69
CA LEU A 308 25.32 8.78 30.46
C LEU A 308 25.92 9.74 29.42
N ALA A 309 25.27 10.88 29.18
CA ALA A 309 25.78 11.91 28.27
C ALA A 309 27.15 12.45 28.70
N MET A 310 27.34 12.68 30.01
CA MET A 310 28.62 13.12 30.57
C MET A 310 29.71 12.07 30.39
N THR A 311 29.44 10.80 30.71
CA THR A 311 30.39 9.70 30.53
C THR A 311 30.79 9.52 29.07
N VAL A 312 29.84 9.60 28.13
CA VAL A 312 30.14 9.54 26.71
C VAL A 312 30.93 10.77 26.28
N ARG A 313 30.59 11.98 26.76
CA ARG A 313 31.34 13.20 26.47
C ARG A 313 32.79 13.09 26.93
N GLU A 314 33.02 12.61 28.14
CA GLU A 314 34.36 12.42 28.71
C GLU A 314 35.19 11.46 27.84
N LYS A 315 34.61 10.35 27.39
CA LYS A 315 35.27 9.44 26.44
C LYS A 315 35.59 10.10 25.09
N VAL A 316 34.66 10.89 24.55
CA VAL A 316 34.87 11.66 23.31
C VAL A 316 35.99 12.69 23.51
N GLU A 317 36.03 13.36 24.66
CA GLU A 317 37.02 14.38 25.01
C GLU A 317 38.41 13.78 25.23
N GLU A 318 38.49 12.62 25.88
CA GLU A 318 39.73 11.85 26.02
C GLU A 318 40.31 11.47 24.65
N PHE A 319 39.48 10.92 23.76
CA PHE A 319 39.92 10.57 22.41
C PHE A 319 40.27 11.82 21.59
N LYS A 320 39.54 12.91 21.76
CA LYS A 320 39.84 14.21 21.13
C LYS A 320 41.21 14.75 21.54
N ASN A 321 41.59 14.62 22.81
CA ASN A 321 42.91 15.06 23.28
C ASN A 321 44.06 14.26 22.65
N ARG A 322 43.78 13.03 22.18
CA ARG A 322 44.73 12.18 21.46
C ARG A 322 44.75 12.41 19.95
N MET A 323 43.86 13.26 19.41
CA MET A 323 43.80 13.52 17.96
C MET A 323 45.07 14.08 17.33
N PRO A 324 45.88 14.94 17.99
CA PRO A 324 47.17 15.34 17.44
C PRO A 324 48.08 14.16 17.10
N LEU A 325 48.05 13.10 17.91
CA LEU A 325 48.81 11.87 17.66
C LEU A 325 48.24 11.07 16.48
N VAL A 326 46.90 11.00 16.37
CA VAL A 326 46.20 10.34 15.24
C VAL A 326 46.48 11.08 13.93
N MET A 327 46.44 12.42 13.95
CA MET A 327 46.74 13.29 12.81
C MET A 327 48.18 13.13 12.32
N THR A 328 49.13 13.05 13.23
CA THR A 328 50.55 12.92 12.87
C THR A 328 50.88 11.54 12.32
N LEU A 329 50.50 10.47 13.03
CA LEU A 329 50.87 9.08 12.69
C LEU A 329 49.92 8.44 11.67
N GLY A 330 48.68 8.91 11.57
CA GLY A 330 47.70 8.47 10.57
C GLY A 330 47.86 9.14 9.21
N ASN A 331 48.84 10.02 9.04
CA ASN A 331 49.08 10.72 7.79
C ASN A 331 49.44 9.74 6.65
N PRO A 332 48.65 9.66 5.56
CA PRO A 332 48.90 8.74 4.45
C PRO A 332 50.17 9.08 3.64
N GLY A 333 50.76 10.26 3.84
CA GLY A 333 52.05 10.65 3.27
C GLY A 333 53.26 10.00 3.95
N LEU A 334 53.09 9.33 5.10
CA LEU A 334 54.19 8.66 5.80
C LEU A 334 54.69 7.46 5.02
N LYS A 335 56.00 7.40 4.81
CA LYS A 335 56.72 6.34 4.08
C LYS A 335 57.68 5.63 5.02
N PRO A 336 58.24 4.46 4.64
CA PRO A 336 59.15 3.70 5.50
C PRO A 336 60.27 4.55 6.13
N ARG A 337 60.90 5.46 5.37
CA ARG A 337 61.90 6.41 5.88
C ARG A 337 61.40 7.33 7.01
N HIS A 338 60.13 7.75 6.98
CA HIS A 338 59.54 8.59 8.01
C HIS A 338 59.27 7.78 9.28
N TRP A 339 58.88 6.51 9.13
CA TRP A 339 58.71 5.58 10.24
C TRP A 339 60.04 5.20 10.91
N GLU A 340 61.14 5.11 10.17
CA GLU A 340 62.49 4.97 10.74
C GLU A 340 62.87 6.18 11.61
N MET A 341 62.61 7.40 11.15
CA MET A 341 62.85 8.62 11.92
C MET A 341 61.96 8.69 13.18
N ILE A 342 60.69 8.27 13.07
CA ILE A 342 59.79 8.16 14.22
C ILE A 342 60.37 7.14 15.22
N SER A 343 60.79 5.96 14.75
CA SER A 343 61.38 4.90 15.58
C SER A 343 62.65 5.35 16.33
N GLU A 344 63.49 6.16 15.68
CA GLU A 344 64.69 6.75 16.31
C GLU A 344 64.32 7.74 17.43
N ILE A 345 63.24 8.50 17.28
CA ILE A 345 62.78 9.47 18.28
C ILE A 345 62.22 8.78 19.53
N VAL A 346 61.43 7.72 19.35
CA VAL A 346 60.84 6.98 20.48
C VAL A 346 61.75 5.90 21.07
N GLY A 347 62.81 5.51 20.35
CA GLY A 347 63.82 4.56 20.83
C GLY A 347 63.40 3.10 20.72
N PHE A 348 62.37 2.78 19.94
CA PHE A 348 61.95 1.41 19.60
C PHE A 348 61.38 1.37 18.18
N ASP A 349 61.41 0.18 17.56
CA ASP A 349 60.95 0.00 16.18
C ASP A 349 59.42 0.14 16.07
N MET A 350 58.97 1.22 15.43
CA MET A 350 57.58 1.44 15.02
C MET A 350 57.45 1.14 13.52
N VAL A 351 57.11 -0.10 13.20
CA VAL A 351 56.86 -0.52 11.82
C VAL A 351 55.37 -0.39 11.51
N PRO A 352 54.97 0.23 10.38
CA PRO A 352 53.57 0.35 9.97
C PRO A 352 53.04 -0.98 9.40
N ASP A 353 53.04 -2.03 10.20
CA ASP A 353 52.47 -3.34 9.88
C ASP A 353 50.99 -3.43 10.31
N GLU A 354 50.32 -4.56 10.06
CA GLU A 354 48.93 -4.78 10.50
C GLU A 354 48.79 -4.86 12.03
N GLN A 355 49.90 -4.98 12.76
CA GLN A 355 49.90 -5.07 14.21
C GLN A 355 49.96 -3.70 14.87
N LEU A 356 50.39 -2.64 14.19
CA LEU A 356 50.39 -1.28 14.69
C LEU A 356 48.98 -0.67 14.59
N THR A 357 48.21 -0.79 15.68
CA THR A 357 46.88 -0.20 15.83
C THR A 357 46.93 1.09 16.65
N LEU A 358 45.90 1.93 16.55
CA LEU A 358 45.79 3.14 17.37
C LEU A 358 45.77 2.81 18.88
N ALA A 359 45.22 1.65 19.28
CA ALA A 359 45.28 1.15 20.65
C ALA A 359 46.72 1.08 21.17
N LYS A 360 47.61 0.40 20.42
CA LYS A 360 49.00 0.21 20.81
C LYS A 360 49.76 1.52 20.82
N VAL A 361 49.48 2.40 19.86
CA VAL A 361 50.07 3.74 19.81
C VAL A 361 49.75 4.55 21.07
N PHE A 362 48.52 4.44 21.59
CA PHE A 362 48.16 5.07 22.85
C PHE A 362 48.81 4.38 24.07
N ASP A 363 48.91 3.06 24.06
CA ASP A 363 49.57 2.30 25.14
C ASP A 363 51.07 2.61 25.26
N TYR A 364 51.73 2.98 24.16
CA TYR A 364 53.14 3.38 24.19
C TYR A 364 53.40 4.72 24.89
N GLY A 365 52.36 5.52 25.17
CA GLY A 365 52.49 6.76 25.94
C GLY A 365 53.37 7.81 25.25
N ILE A 366 53.38 7.85 23.92
CA ILE A 366 54.28 8.69 23.11
C ILE A 366 53.75 10.11 22.87
N GLU A 367 52.77 10.54 23.68
CA GLU A 367 52.07 11.82 23.57
C GLU A 367 53.02 13.03 23.72
N GLU A 368 54.09 12.89 24.52
CA GLU A 368 55.10 13.94 24.71
C GLU A 368 55.94 14.22 23.44
N TYR A 369 55.99 13.26 22.50
CA TYR A 369 56.76 13.37 21.27
C TYR A 369 55.96 13.94 20.09
N VAL A 370 54.67 14.25 20.27
CA VAL A 370 53.76 14.72 19.21
C VAL A 370 54.35 15.90 18.43
N ALA A 371 54.91 16.92 19.09
CA ALA A 371 55.51 18.07 18.40
C ALA A 371 56.68 17.70 17.47
N LYS A 372 57.43 16.64 17.80
CA LYS A 372 58.49 16.12 16.92
C LYS A 372 57.90 15.33 15.76
N PHE A 373 56.84 14.55 16.00
CA PHE A 373 56.13 13.81 14.95
C PHE A 373 55.43 14.75 13.98
N GLU A 374 54.88 15.88 14.43
CA GLU A 374 54.29 16.92 13.58
C GLU A 374 55.28 17.42 12.53
N THR A 375 56.53 17.67 12.91
CA THR A 375 57.56 18.13 11.98
C THR A 375 57.83 17.10 10.87
N ILE A 376 57.84 15.82 11.22
CA ILE A 376 58.03 14.71 10.26
C ILE A 376 56.79 14.55 9.38
N SER A 377 55.60 14.60 9.99
CA SER A 377 54.33 14.46 9.29
C SER A 377 54.11 15.61 8.29
N ASP A 378 54.45 16.85 8.65
CA ASP A 378 54.39 18.01 7.76
C ASP A 378 55.35 17.88 6.57
N ALA A 379 56.55 17.37 6.80
CA ALA A 379 57.51 17.09 5.73
C ALA A 379 56.97 16.01 4.78
N ALA A 380 56.38 14.95 5.34
CA ALA A 380 55.75 13.86 4.59
C ALA A 380 54.55 14.34 3.75
N THR A 381 53.70 15.22 4.28
CA THR A 381 52.57 15.83 3.55
C THR A 381 53.06 16.66 2.37
N LYS A 382 54.07 17.51 2.58
CA LYS A 382 54.67 18.33 1.51
C LYS A 382 55.26 17.46 0.42
N GLU A 383 55.96 16.40 0.80
CA GLU A 383 56.55 15.46 -0.15
C GLU A 383 55.49 14.71 -0.96
N ASN A 384 54.45 14.19 -0.31
CA ASN A 384 53.35 13.50 -0.98
C ASN A 384 52.62 14.43 -1.97
N ASN A 385 52.40 15.70 -1.60
CA ASN A 385 51.80 16.69 -2.49
C ASN A 385 52.69 17.03 -3.70
N LEU A 386 54.01 17.10 -3.51
CA LEU A 386 54.97 17.27 -4.60
C LEU A 386 54.96 16.06 -5.54
N GLU A 387 54.95 14.84 -5.00
CA GLU A 387 54.89 13.61 -5.79
C GLU A 387 53.60 13.48 -6.59
N LYS A 388 52.44 13.80 -5.99
CA LYS A 388 51.16 13.86 -6.72
C LYS A 388 51.19 14.91 -7.84
N SER A 389 51.79 16.07 -7.58
CA SER A 389 51.92 17.13 -8.59
C SER A 389 52.85 16.71 -9.74
N LEU A 390 53.97 16.05 -9.42
CA LEU A 390 54.91 15.52 -10.41
C LEU A 390 54.29 14.37 -11.22
N ALA A 391 53.55 13.46 -10.59
CA ALA A 391 52.85 12.39 -11.28
C ALA A 391 51.82 12.94 -12.26
N LYS A 392 51.06 13.97 -11.86
CA LYS A 392 50.11 14.66 -12.75
C LYS A 392 50.81 15.33 -13.94
N MET A 393 51.98 15.94 -13.72
CA MET A 393 52.80 16.52 -14.81
C MET A 393 53.42 15.48 -15.76
N VAL A 394 53.46 14.21 -15.36
CA VAL A 394 53.97 13.10 -16.18
C VAL A 394 52.84 12.38 -16.93
N GLU A 395 51.61 12.43 -16.40
CA GLU A 395 50.40 11.94 -17.09
C GLU A 395 49.80 12.93 -18.10
N GLU A 396 50.06 14.23 -17.95
CA GLU A 396 49.81 15.28 -18.96
C GLU A 396 50.93 15.34 -20.01
#